data_AF-A0A355DKQ4-F1
#
_entry.id   AF-A0A355DKQ4-F1
#
_cell.length_a   1.000
_cell.length_b   1.000
_cell.length_c   1.000
_cell.angle_alpha   90.00
_cell.angle_beta   90.00
_cell.angle_gamma   90.00
#
_symmetry.space_group_name_H-M   'P 1'
#
loop_
_entity.id
_entity.type
_entity.pdbx_description
1 polymer ?
#
loop_
_entity_poly.entity_id
_entity_poly.type
_entity_poly.pdbx_seq_one_letter_code
_entity_poly.pdbx_strand_id
1 'polypeptide(L)'
;MNKKKLIDALESLSMQAHRSPEEQFFIRMVRQIWQIDWSVAPSSVWRNLMSRNQDYFRGFMQLDDGDEKEEKWLLDSMDENVKAFIQKSNDGAWKVKFVETIDELNQLRLKIQN
;
A
#
# COMPACT_ATOMS: atom_id res chain seq x y z
N MET A 1 14.23 -10.42 9.40
CA MET A 1 13.98 -9.22 8.58
C MET A 1 13.87 -8.00 9.51
N ASN A 2 14.45 -6.86 9.15
CA ASN A 2 14.39 -5.65 9.99
C ASN A 2 13.09 -4.87 9.70
N LYS A 3 12.03 -5.09 10.51
CA LYS A 3 10.72 -4.42 10.39
C LYS A 3 10.88 -2.91 10.27
N LYS A 4 11.65 -2.29 11.15
CA LYS A 4 11.87 -0.84 11.15
C LYS A 4 12.43 -0.33 9.82
N LYS A 5 13.47 -0.98 9.27
CA LYS A 5 14.02 -0.61 7.96
C LYS A 5 13.00 -0.72 6.83
N LEU A 6 12.11 -1.73 6.86
CA LEU A 6 11.06 -1.89 5.86
C LEU A 6 10.02 -0.76 5.96
N ILE A 7 9.57 -0.45 7.17
CA ILE A 7 8.58 0.61 7.41
C ILE A 7 9.15 2.00 7.07
N ASP A 8 10.38 2.29 7.46
CA ASP A 8 11.07 3.55 7.12
C ASP A 8 11.25 3.70 5.60
N ALA A 9 11.56 2.59 4.90
CA ALA A 9 11.69 2.59 3.45
C ALA A 9 10.34 2.79 2.74
N LEU A 10 9.26 2.20 3.24
CA LEU A 10 7.90 2.40 2.72
C LEU A 10 7.42 3.83 2.94
N GLU A 11 7.68 4.41 4.11
CA GLU A 11 7.35 5.83 4.39
C GLU A 11 8.08 6.74 3.40
N SER A 12 9.39 6.55 3.26
CA SER A 12 10.22 7.30 2.31
C SER A 12 9.73 7.15 0.88
N LEU A 13 9.34 5.93 0.48
CA LEU A 13 8.80 5.63 -0.85
C LEU A 13 7.48 6.37 -1.10
N SER A 14 6.60 6.43 -0.11
CA SER A 14 5.31 7.13 -0.19
C SER A 14 5.45 8.65 -0.26
N MET A 15 6.54 9.21 0.27
CA MET A 15 6.78 10.67 0.28
C MET A 15 7.53 11.18 -0.95
N GLN A 16 7.89 10.32 -1.90
CA GLN A 16 8.62 10.73 -3.09
C GLN A 16 7.78 11.67 -3.97
N ALA A 17 8.36 12.81 -4.36
CA ALA A 17 7.66 13.88 -5.07
C ALA A 17 7.03 13.46 -6.41
N HIS A 18 7.54 12.42 -7.06
CA HIS A 18 7.00 11.92 -8.32
C HIS A 18 5.80 10.99 -8.16
N ARG A 19 5.43 10.59 -6.92
CA ARG A 19 4.30 9.68 -6.67
C ARG A 19 2.97 10.40 -6.80
N SER A 20 2.06 9.82 -7.57
CA SER A 20 0.67 10.26 -7.58
C SER A 20 -0.02 9.94 -6.25
N PRO A 21 -1.07 10.68 -5.85
CA PRO A 21 -1.80 10.41 -4.61
C PRO A 21 -2.25 8.95 -4.49
N GLU A 22 -2.64 8.34 -5.62
CA GLU A 22 -3.03 6.94 -5.73
C GLU A 22 -1.88 5.97 -5.39
N GLU A 23 -0.67 6.22 -5.90
CA GLU A 23 0.52 5.44 -5.56
C GLU A 23 0.84 5.58 -4.06
N GLN A 24 0.78 6.80 -3.52
CA GLN A 24 1.06 7.06 -2.11
C GLN A 24 0.07 6.33 -1.21
N PHE A 25 -1.23 6.41 -1.53
CA PHE A 25 -2.28 5.71 -0.79
C PHE A 25 -2.06 4.20 -0.82
N PHE A 26 -1.76 3.62 -1.99
CA PHE A 26 -1.50 2.19 -2.11
C PHE A 26 -0.26 1.75 -1.30
N ILE A 27 0.83 2.51 -1.34
CA ILE A 27 2.04 2.24 -0.55
C ILE A 27 1.72 2.26 0.94
N ARG A 28 0.92 3.23 1.41
CA ARG A 28 0.48 3.29 2.81
C ARG A 28 -0.38 2.11 3.20
N MET A 29 -1.30 1.67 2.34
CA MET A 29 -2.08 0.44 2.58
C MET A 29 -1.17 -0.80 2.69
N VAL A 30 -0.16 -0.93 1.81
CA VAL A 30 0.84 -2.01 1.90
C VAL A 30 1.61 -1.94 3.21
N ARG A 31 1.96 -0.74 3.67
CA ARG A 31 2.64 -0.54 4.95
C ARG A 31 1.86 -1.15 6.10
N GLN A 32 0.58 -0.84 6.23
CA GLN A 32 -0.25 -1.36 7.34
C GLN A 32 -0.26 -2.89 7.39
N ILE A 33 -0.27 -3.54 6.22
CA ILE A 33 -0.16 -5.01 6.15
C ILE A 33 1.24 -5.48 6.57
N TRP A 34 2.29 -4.87 6.03
CA TRP A 34 3.68 -5.30 6.25
C TRP A 34 4.22 -4.97 7.64
N GLN A 35 3.53 -4.13 8.41
CA GLN A 35 3.77 -4.01 9.84
C GLN A 35 3.52 -5.34 10.57
N ILE A 36 2.59 -6.16 10.07
CA ILE A 36 2.20 -7.44 10.69
C ILE A 36 2.77 -8.62 9.90
N ASP A 37 2.51 -8.67 8.60
CA ASP A 37 2.94 -9.75 7.73
C ASP A 37 3.53 -9.21 6.42
N TRP A 38 4.86 -9.15 6.40
CA TRP A 38 5.64 -8.73 5.24
C TRP A 38 5.59 -9.73 4.07
N SER A 39 5.20 -10.99 4.32
CA SER A 39 5.18 -12.04 3.30
C SER A 39 4.01 -11.86 2.32
N VAL A 40 3.02 -11.04 2.67
CA VAL A 40 1.91 -10.69 1.78
C VAL A 40 2.42 -9.96 0.55
N ALA A 41 2.09 -10.45 -0.64
CA ALA A 41 2.47 -9.78 -1.88
C ALA A 41 1.68 -8.47 -2.08
N PRO A 42 2.28 -7.39 -2.62
CA PRO A 42 1.57 -6.14 -2.92
C PRO A 42 0.39 -6.36 -3.89
N SER A 43 0.48 -7.34 -4.80
CA SER A 43 -0.63 -7.71 -5.69
C SER A 43 -1.85 -8.26 -4.94
N SER A 44 -1.65 -8.95 -3.81
CA SER A 44 -2.74 -9.40 -2.94
C SER A 44 -3.38 -8.22 -2.20
N VAL A 45 -2.56 -7.26 -1.75
CA VAL A 45 -3.04 -6.00 -1.16
C VAL A 45 -3.89 -5.23 -2.17
N TRP A 46 -3.39 -5.09 -3.40
CA TRP A 46 -4.10 -4.43 -4.50
C TRP A 46 -5.46 -5.09 -4.79
N ARG A 47 -5.50 -6.42 -4.86
CA ARG A 47 -6.75 -7.15 -5.10
C ARG A 47 -7.80 -6.85 -4.02
N ASN A 48 -7.41 -6.92 -2.75
CA ASN A 48 -8.32 -6.64 -1.63
C ASN A 48 -8.74 -5.16 -1.59
N LEU A 49 -7.84 -4.26 -1.98
CA LEU A 49 -8.16 -2.84 -2.10
C LEU A 49 -9.21 -2.60 -3.19
N MET A 50 -9.03 -3.17 -4.38
CA MET A 50 -9.97 -3.02 -5.49
C MET A 50 -11.34 -3.66 -5.22
N SER A 51 -11.38 -4.70 -4.38
CA SER A 51 -12.62 -5.30 -3.89
C SER A 51 -13.22 -4.57 -2.69
N ARG A 52 -12.64 -3.44 -2.24
CA ARG A 52 -13.08 -2.67 -1.06
C ARG A 52 -13.20 -3.52 0.20
N ASN A 53 -12.30 -4.50 0.35
CA ASN A 53 -12.36 -5.44 1.46
C ASN A 53 -11.83 -4.79 2.75
N GLN A 54 -12.65 -3.96 3.40
CA GLN A 54 -12.27 -3.26 4.62
C GLN A 54 -11.91 -4.24 5.75
N ASP A 55 -12.61 -5.36 5.86
CA ASP A 55 -12.39 -6.34 6.93
C ASP A 55 -11.02 -6.99 6.82
N TYR A 56 -10.53 -7.24 5.60
CA TYR A 56 -9.16 -7.68 5.37
C TYR A 56 -8.15 -6.71 5.99
N PHE A 57 -8.28 -5.41 5.72
CA PHE A 57 -7.36 -4.40 6.24
C PHE A 57 -7.49 -4.19 7.74
N ARG A 58 -8.73 -4.13 8.26
CA ARG A 58 -9.00 -4.04 9.70
C ARG A 58 -8.38 -5.19 10.47
N GLY A 59 -8.41 -6.40 9.94
CA GLY A 59 -7.82 -7.57 10.58
C GLY A 59 -6.31 -7.42 10.83
N PHE A 60 -5.57 -6.77 9.91
CA PHE A 60 -4.15 -6.47 10.12
C PHE A 60 -3.95 -5.28 11.06
N MET A 61 -4.69 -4.19 10.85
CA MET A 61 -4.58 -2.97 11.66
C MET A 61 -4.87 -3.23 13.15
N GLN A 62 -5.84 -4.10 13.46
CA GLN A 62 -6.16 -4.50 14.84
C GLN A 62 -5.05 -5.30 15.56
N LEU A 63 -4.11 -5.87 14.80
CA LEU A 63 -2.98 -6.63 15.35
C LEU A 63 -1.73 -5.75 15.53
N ASP A 64 -1.76 -4.51 15.05
CA ASP A 64 -0.65 -3.57 15.13
C ASP A 64 -0.87 -2.59 16.28
N ASP A 65 0.21 -2.17 16.92
CA ASP A 65 0.20 -1.04 17.87
C ASP A 65 0.42 0.29 17.12
N GLY A 66 -0.21 0.43 15.95
CA GLY A 66 0.05 1.44 14.93
C GLY A 66 -0.58 2.82 15.18
N ASP A 67 -0.53 3.69 14.17
CA ASP A 67 -1.20 4.99 14.20
C ASP A 67 -2.68 4.85 13.85
N GLU A 68 -3.52 4.69 14.88
CA GLU A 68 -4.98 4.54 14.75
C GLU A 68 -5.63 5.66 13.91
N LYS A 69 -5.06 6.87 13.91
CA LYS A 69 -5.63 7.99 13.13
C LYS A 69 -5.37 7.79 11.64
N GLU A 70 -4.17 7.37 11.28
CA GLU A 70 -3.84 7.07 9.89
C GLU A 70 -4.66 5.87 9.40
N GLU A 71 -4.73 4.80 10.18
CA GLU A 71 -5.50 3.61 9.86
C GLU A 71 -6.97 3.94 9.61
N LYS A 72 -7.57 4.72 10.50
CA LYS A 72 -8.94 5.21 10.33
C LYS A 72 -9.09 6.03 9.03
N TRP A 73 -8.17 6.96 8.77
CA TRP A 73 -8.19 7.75 7.54
C TRP A 73 -8.07 6.87 6.29
N LEU A 74 -7.18 5.87 6.28
CA LEU A 74 -6.99 4.95 5.17
C LEU A 74 -8.26 4.15 4.87
N LEU A 75 -8.93 3.64 5.91
CA LEU A 75 -10.18 2.89 5.75
C LEU A 75 -11.33 3.80 5.30
N ASP A 76 -11.47 4.98 5.89
CA ASP A 76 -12.52 5.95 5.56
C ASP A 76 -12.34 6.49 4.12
N SER A 77 -11.10 6.70 3.66
CA SER A 77 -10.78 7.18 2.30
C SER A 77 -10.71 6.09 1.23
N MET A 78 -10.90 4.81 1.58
CA MET A 78 -10.76 3.69 0.66
C MET A 78 -11.66 3.82 -0.56
N ASP A 79 -12.92 4.16 -0.36
CA ASP A 79 -13.93 4.16 -1.42
C ASP A 79 -13.66 5.21 -2.50
N GLU A 80 -13.19 6.38 -2.07
CA GLU A 80 -12.81 7.49 -2.95
C GLU A 80 -11.54 7.16 -3.75
N ASN A 81 -10.53 6.57 -3.09
CA ASN A 81 -9.31 6.14 -3.76
C ASN A 81 -9.58 5.03 -4.77
N VAL A 82 -10.45 4.06 -4.47
CA VAL A 82 -10.86 3.02 -5.43
C VAL A 82 -11.59 3.60 -6.64
N LYS A 83 -12.43 4.61 -6.45
CA LYS A 83 -13.04 5.33 -7.60
C LYS A 83 -11.97 6.02 -8.46
N ALA A 84 -11.00 6.69 -7.84
CA ALA A 84 -9.90 7.34 -8.55
C ALA A 84 -9.03 6.32 -9.32
N PHE A 85 -8.69 5.19 -8.70
CA PHE A 85 -7.98 4.09 -9.35
C PHE A 85 -8.72 3.58 -10.59
N ILE A 86 -10.04 3.37 -10.50
CA ILE A 86 -10.84 2.90 -11.64
C ILE A 86 -10.87 3.95 -12.75
N GLN A 87 -11.07 5.22 -12.42
CA GLN A 87 -11.09 6.30 -13.41
C GLN A 87 -9.77 6.42 -14.17
N LYS A 88 -8.64 6.33 -13.46
CA LYS A 88 -7.30 6.40 -14.05
C LYS A 88 -6.86 5.11 -14.74
N SER A 89 -7.53 3.98 -14.51
CA SER A 89 -7.18 2.71 -15.16
C SER A 89 -7.30 2.72 -16.69
N ASN A 90 -8.03 3.70 -17.25
CA ASN A 90 -8.13 3.97 -18.69
C ASN A 90 -6.91 4.72 -19.25
N ASP A 91 -6.10 5.33 -18.39
CA ASP A 91 -4.83 5.97 -18.76
C ASP A 91 -3.71 4.90 -18.77
N GLY A 92 -3.20 4.60 -19.96
CA GLY A 92 -2.14 3.61 -20.15
C GLY A 92 -0.84 3.97 -19.43
N ALA A 93 -0.45 5.24 -19.39
CA ALA A 93 0.77 5.69 -18.72
C ALA A 93 0.65 5.54 -17.21
N TRP A 94 -0.51 5.91 -16.66
CA TRP A 94 -0.80 5.71 -15.24
C TRP A 94 -0.77 4.22 -14.86
N LYS A 95 -1.40 3.36 -15.69
CA LYS A 95 -1.43 1.91 -15.45
C LYS A 95 -0.03 1.29 -15.43
N VAL A 96 0.83 1.67 -16.38
CA VAL A 96 2.24 1.20 -16.41
C VAL A 96 2.94 1.61 -15.13
N LYS A 97 2.86 2.89 -14.76
CA LYS A 97 3.51 3.42 -13.57
C LYS A 97 3.03 2.76 -12.27
N PHE A 98 1.74 2.43 -12.19
CA PHE A 98 1.20 1.74 -11.03
C PHE A 98 1.70 0.29 -10.93
N VAL A 99 1.84 -0.41 -12.07
CA VAL A 99 2.46 -1.75 -12.12
C VAL A 99 3.94 -1.68 -11.70
N GLU A 100 4.68 -0.66 -12.15
CA GLU A 100 6.05 -0.41 -11.71
C GLU A 100 6.14 -0.19 -10.19
N THR A 101 5.17 0.51 -9.61
CA THR A 101 5.08 0.67 -8.14
C THR A 101 4.90 -0.66 -7.41
N ILE A 102 4.06 -1.56 -7.95
CA ILE A 102 3.89 -2.91 -7.39
C ILE A 102 5.19 -3.72 -7.47
N ASP A 103 5.92 -3.64 -8.59
CA ASP A 103 7.20 -4.33 -8.74
C ASP A 103 8.26 -3.76 -7.79
N GLU A 104 8.35 -2.44 -7.67
CA GLU A 104 9.28 -1.78 -6.75
C GLU A 104 9.06 -2.19 -5.30
N LEU A 105 7.80 -2.31 -4.86
CA LEU A 105 7.46 -2.84 -3.54
C LEU A 105 7.95 -4.30 -3.38
N ASN A 106 7.73 -5.15 -4.39
CA ASN A 106 8.26 -6.52 -4.37
C ASN A 106 9.79 -6.54 -4.27
N GLN A 107 10.50 -5.70 -5.04
CA GLN A 107 11.96 -5.60 -4.98
C GLN A 107 12.44 -5.09 -3.63
N LEU A 108 11.74 -4.10 -3.04
CA LEU A 108 12.05 -3.60 -1.71
C LEU A 108 11.98 -4.72 -0.66
N ARG A 109 10.92 -5.52 -0.73
CA ARG A 109 10.73 -6.69 0.15
C ARG A 109 11.88 -7.69 0.03
N LEU A 110 12.29 -8.02 -1.19
CA LEU A 110 13.40 -8.97 -1.44
C LEU A 110 14.75 -8.42 -0.97
N LYS A 111 15.02 -7.12 -1.20
CA LYS A 111 16.26 -6.46 -0.80
C LYS A 111 16.46 -6.40 0.71
N ILE A 112 15.37 -6.25 1.48
CA ILE A 112 15.43 -6.17 2.95
C ILE A 112 15.44 -7.56 3.61
N GLN A 113 15.07 -8.61 2.86
CA GLN A 113 15.20 -10.00 3.29
C GLN A 113 16.66 -10.49 3.27
N ASN A 114 17.44 -10.06 2.28
CA ASN A 114 18.86 -10.38 2.10
C ASN A 114 19.76 -9.45 2.93
#